data_AF-A0A0G4M776-F1
#
_entry.id   AF-A0A0G4M776-F1
#
_cell.length_a   1.000
_cell.length_b   1.000
_cell.length_c   1.000
_cell.angle_alpha   90.00
_cell.angle_beta   90.00
_cell.angle_gamma   90.00
#
_symmetry.space_group_name_H-M   'P 1'
#
loop_
_entity.id
_entity.type
_entity.pdbx_description
1 polymer ?
#
loop_
_entity_poly.entity_id
_entity_poly.type
_entity_poly.pdbx_seq_one_letter_code
_entity_poly.pdbx_strand_id
1 'polypeptide(L)'
;EHGPHAGWSPSTSALVSGWVRHQILWPGSVEEKELPASAQLSHPAIFELVGLPKTFDTLIEEATKRKCPSTGMDVSDPMICLLCGDVFCGQAVCCLKEEAVPGDREPQRIGGSQQHMRKCQKNIGLFLNIRKCCIFYLFRMSGSYSSAPYIDKYGETDLGLRHGRQLFLSQRRYDSMLRNTFLSHGVPSFISRKLEAEINNGGWETI
;
A
#
# COMPACT_ATOMS: atom_id res chain seq x y z
N GLU A 1 11.28 -28.23 25.08
CA GLU A 1 12.43 -28.50 24.18
C GLU A 1 12.01 -29.23 22.89
N HIS A 2 10.92 -28.82 22.22
CA HIS A 2 10.41 -29.55 21.05
C HIS A 2 10.78 -28.90 19.70
N GLY A 3 11.31 -27.67 19.71
CA GLY A 3 11.70 -26.92 18.51
C GLY A 3 12.67 -27.66 17.57
N PRO A 4 13.72 -28.34 18.07
CA PRO A 4 14.64 -29.08 17.21
C PRO A 4 13.97 -30.24 16.45
N HIS A 5 12.97 -30.89 17.04
CA HIS A 5 12.20 -31.95 16.39
C HIS A 5 11.27 -31.42 15.29
N ALA A 6 10.95 -30.12 15.31
CA ALA A 6 10.19 -29.42 14.28
C ALA A 6 11.09 -28.72 13.24
N GLY A 7 12.41 -28.99 13.23
CA GLY A 7 13.36 -28.41 12.28
C GLY A 7 13.67 -26.93 12.51
N TRP A 8 13.42 -26.40 13.72
CA TRP A 8 13.68 -25.00 14.01
C TRP A 8 15.19 -24.74 14.16
N SER A 9 15.64 -23.62 13.61
CA SER A 9 16.99 -23.13 13.88
C SER A 9 17.16 -22.77 15.36
N PRO A 10 18.39 -22.80 15.92
CA PRO A 10 18.65 -22.34 17.28
C PRO A 10 18.14 -20.92 17.55
N SER A 11 18.23 -20.04 16.54
CA SER A 11 17.72 -18.67 16.59
C SER A 11 16.19 -18.61 16.73
N THR A 12 15.46 -19.48 16.03
CA THR A 12 14.00 -19.58 16.13
C THR A 12 13.58 -20.08 17.51
N SER A 13 14.27 -21.08 18.06
CA SER A 13 13.98 -21.59 19.41
C SER A 13 14.26 -20.54 20.48
N ALA A 14 15.37 -19.80 20.36
CA ALA A 14 15.72 -18.71 21.27
C ALA A 14 14.65 -17.60 21.22
N LEU A 15 14.22 -17.21 20.02
CA LEU A 15 13.21 -16.18 19.79
C LEU A 15 11.84 -16.57 20.37
N VAL A 16 11.37 -17.79 20.12
CA VAL A 16 10.12 -18.30 20.71
C VAL A 16 10.22 -18.42 22.23
N SER A 17 11.36 -18.87 22.78
CA SER A 17 11.55 -18.92 24.23
C SER A 17 11.56 -17.52 24.86
N GLY A 18 12.11 -16.52 24.15
CA GLY A 18 12.05 -15.12 24.52
C GLY A 18 10.63 -14.58 24.51
N TRP A 19 9.82 -14.95 23.51
CA TRP A 19 8.40 -14.58 23.42
C TRP A 19 7.57 -15.13 24.58
N VAL A 20 7.71 -16.43 24.86
CA VAL A 20 6.99 -17.09 25.94
C VAL A 20 7.41 -16.49 27.29
N ARG A 21 8.70 -16.25 27.50
CA ARG A 21 9.20 -15.58 28.71
C ARG A 21 8.68 -14.16 28.83
N HIS A 22 8.71 -13.37 27.77
CA HIS A 22 8.19 -12.01 27.80
C HIS A 22 6.68 -12.00 28.10
N GLN A 23 5.88 -12.88 27.48
CA GLN A 23 4.45 -12.94 27.71
C GLN A 23 4.07 -13.42 29.13
N ILE A 24 4.84 -14.36 29.68
CA ILE A 24 4.57 -14.92 31.02
C ILE A 24 5.16 -14.04 32.14
N LEU A 25 6.32 -13.44 31.92
CA LEU A 25 7.06 -12.67 32.93
C LEU A 25 6.80 -11.17 32.84
N TRP A 26 6.08 -10.67 31.84
CA TRP A 26 5.70 -9.25 31.78
C TRP A 26 4.86 -8.90 33.01
N PRO A 27 5.37 -8.06 33.92
CA PRO A 27 4.67 -7.67 35.14
C PRO A 27 3.71 -6.53 34.83
N GLY A 28 2.91 -6.68 33.77
CA GLY A 28 1.94 -5.68 33.35
C GLY A 28 1.06 -5.31 34.53
N SER A 29 0.98 -4.02 34.83
CA SER A 29 0.06 -3.52 35.84
C SER A 29 -1.33 -4.04 35.52
N VAL A 30 -2.12 -4.35 36.54
CA VAL A 30 -3.51 -4.83 36.39
C VAL A 30 -4.39 -3.83 35.58
N GLU A 31 -3.87 -2.62 35.33
CA GLU A 31 -4.49 -1.52 34.61
C GLU A 31 -4.06 -1.41 33.13
N GLU A 32 -2.85 -1.86 32.74
CA GLU A 32 -2.36 -1.81 31.34
C GLU A 32 -2.51 -3.17 30.65
N LYS A 33 -3.68 -3.40 30.06
CA LYS A 33 -4.00 -4.62 29.28
C LYS A 33 -3.27 -4.74 27.95
N GLU A 34 -2.59 -3.70 27.47
CA GLU A 34 -1.98 -3.68 26.14
C GLU A 34 -0.45 -3.76 26.22
N LEU A 35 0.14 -4.65 25.41
CA LEU A 35 1.58 -4.74 25.24
C LEU A 35 2.11 -3.41 24.65
N PRO A 36 3.28 -2.92 25.09
CA PRO A 36 3.89 -1.75 24.46
C PRO A 36 4.10 -2.01 22.97
N ALA A 37 3.94 -0.99 22.13
CA ALA A 37 4.05 -1.12 20.67
C ALA A 37 5.42 -1.69 20.23
N SER A 38 6.48 -1.50 21.02
CA SER A 38 7.81 -2.09 20.80
C SER A 38 7.87 -3.61 21.04
N ALA A 39 6.91 -4.18 21.76
CA ALA A 39 6.77 -5.62 22.00
C ALA A 39 5.83 -6.31 21.00
N GLN A 40 5.19 -5.55 20.10
CA GLN A 40 4.41 -6.11 19.01
C GLN A 40 5.35 -6.63 17.92
N LEU A 41 5.48 -7.94 17.85
CA LEU A 41 6.23 -8.61 16.79
C LEU A 41 5.38 -8.69 15.53
N SER A 42 6.02 -8.47 14.38
CA SER A 42 5.37 -8.68 13.08
C SER A 42 4.87 -10.13 12.99
N HIS A 43 3.62 -10.30 12.54
CA HIS A 43 3.02 -11.62 12.36
C HIS A 43 3.95 -12.50 11.50
N PRO A 44 4.27 -13.75 11.91
CA PRO A 44 5.24 -14.59 11.22
C PRO A 44 4.79 -15.08 9.83
N ALA A 45 3.61 -14.68 9.34
CA ALA A 45 3.18 -15.01 7.99
C ALA A 45 3.97 -14.23 6.93
N ILE A 46 4.00 -14.79 5.73
CA ILE A 46 4.54 -14.15 4.54
C ILE A 46 3.79 -12.83 4.35
N PHE A 47 4.52 -11.73 4.19
CA PHE A 47 3.90 -10.46 3.80
C PHE A 47 3.24 -10.64 2.43
N GLU A 48 1.90 -10.54 2.39
CA GLU A 48 1.13 -10.65 1.16
C GLU A 48 0.44 -9.33 0.86
N LEU A 49 0.37 -8.99 -0.43
CA LEU A 49 -0.46 -7.89 -0.88
C LEU A 49 -1.94 -8.32 -0.89
N VAL A 50 -2.84 -7.35 -0.75
CA VAL A 50 -4.29 -7.55 -0.73
C VAL A 50 -4.77 -8.20 -2.03
N GLY A 51 -5.42 -9.36 -1.90
CA GLY A 51 -6.07 -10.03 -3.02
C GLY A 51 -7.12 -9.14 -3.67
N LEU A 52 -7.03 -8.98 -4.99
CA LEU A 52 -7.96 -8.17 -5.75
C LEU A 52 -9.07 -9.03 -6.40
N PRO A 53 -10.28 -8.48 -6.61
CA PRO A 53 -11.36 -9.17 -7.31
C PRO A 53 -10.98 -9.55 -8.76
N LYS A 54 -11.54 -10.65 -9.25
CA LYS A 54 -11.27 -11.15 -10.62
C LYS A 54 -11.71 -10.16 -11.70
N THR A 55 -12.81 -9.46 -11.50
CA THR A 55 -13.40 -8.49 -12.44
C THR A 55 -13.18 -7.07 -11.94
N PHE A 56 -12.80 -6.16 -12.83
CA PHE A 56 -12.59 -4.77 -12.47
C PHE A 56 -13.89 -4.05 -12.07
N ASP A 57 -15.02 -4.44 -12.66
CA ASP A 57 -16.34 -3.88 -12.33
C ASP A 57 -16.67 -4.00 -10.84
N THR A 58 -16.27 -5.11 -10.21
CA THR A 58 -16.43 -5.32 -8.76
C THR A 58 -15.64 -4.30 -7.94
N LEU A 59 -14.44 -3.89 -8.39
CA LEU A 59 -13.68 -2.83 -7.73
C LEU A 59 -14.39 -1.48 -7.86
N ILE A 60 -15.00 -1.20 -9.00
CA ILE A 60 -15.78 0.03 -9.22
C ILE A 60 -16.97 0.06 -8.26
N GLU A 61 -17.72 -1.03 -8.18
CA GLU A 61 -18.86 -1.15 -7.26
C GLU A 61 -18.43 -0.99 -5.79
N GLU A 62 -17.33 -1.62 -5.37
CA GLU A 62 -16.78 -1.46 -4.02
C GLU A 62 -16.32 -0.03 -3.74
N ALA A 63 -15.76 0.67 -4.73
CA ALA A 63 -15.37 2.06 -4.59
C ALA A 63 -16.58 2.99 -4.38
N THR A 64 -17.68 2.75 -5.09
CA THR A 64 -18.91 3.55 -4.98
C THR A 64 -19.57 3.42 -3.60
N LYS A 65 -19.37 2.30 -2.90
CA LYS A 65 -19.89 2.09 -1.53
C LYS A 65 -19.14 2.90 -0.47
N ARG A 66 -17.97 3.46 -0.80
CA ARG A 66 -17.07 4.12 0.15
C ARG A 66 -17.29 5.62 0.17
N LYS A 67 -17.19 6.21 1.36
CA LYS A 67 -17.29 7.65 1.59
C LYS A 67 -15.93 8.22 1.97
N CYS A 68 -15.67 9.44 1.52
CA CYS A 68 -14.48 10.20 1.87
C CYS A 68 -14.49 10.56 3.36
N PRO A 69 -13.44 10.26 4.13
CA PRO A 69 -13.38 10.60 5.56
C PRO A 69 -13.31 12.11 5.82
N SER A 70 -12.84 12.89 4.84
CA SER A 70 -12.72 14.36 4.98
C SER A 70 -14.01 15.11 4.66
N THR A 71 -14.82 14.61 3.72
CA THR A 71 -16.03 15.32 3.25
C THR A 71 -17.34 14.62 3.57
N GLY A 72 -17.33 13.34 3.94
CA GLY A 72 -18.53 12.50 4.10
C GLY A 72 -19.26 12.15 2.80
N MET A 73 -18.85 12.72 1.67
CA MET A 73 -19.39 12.44 0.33
C MET A 73 -18.72 11.23 -0.32
N ASP A 74 -19.15 10.85 -1.52
CA ASP A 74 -18.51 9.78 -2.29
C ASP A 74 -17.03 10.08 -2.57
N VAL A 75 -16.24 9.01 -2.63
CA VAL A 75 -14.80 9.10 -2.91
C VAL A 75 -14.59 9.58 -4.34
N SER A 76 -14.02 10.79 -4.49
CA SER A 76 -13.86 11.44 -5.80
C SER A 76 -12.67 10.92 -6.61
N ASP A 77 -11.60 10.45 -5.96
CA ASP A 77 -10.46 9.79 -6.61
C ASP A 77 -10.15 8.47 -5.88
N PRO A 78 -10.93 7.41 -6.14
CA PRO A 78 -10.86 6.18 -5.35
C PRO A 78 -9.57 5.41 -5.60
N MET A 79 -8.80 5.27 -4.53
CA MET A 79 -7.57 4.49 -4.48
C MET A 79 -7.69 3.41 -3.41
N ILE A 80 -7.35 2.18 -3.76
CA ILE A 80 -7.23 1.07 -2.81
C ILE A 80 -5.76 0.84 -2.46
N CYS A 81 -5.45 0.75 -1.17
CA CYS A 81 -4.12 0.38 -0.69
C CYS A 81 -3.91 -1.13 -0.81
N LEU A 82 -2.90 -1.57 -1.57
CA LEU A 82 -2.59 -3.00 -1.72
C LEU A 82 -1.91 -3.60 -0.50
N LEU A 83 -1.63 -2.80 0.54
CA LEU A 83 -0.95 -3.24 1.77
C LEU A 83 -1.94 -3.45 2.92
N CYS A 84 -3.03 -2.69 2.99
CA CYS A 84 -4.06 -2.85 4.03
C CYS A 84 -5.49 -3.02 3.52
N GLY A 85 -5.78 -2.71 2.26
CA GLY A 85 -7.09 -2.88 1.63
C GLY A 85 -8.04 -1.69 1.77
N ASP A 86 -7.62 -0.61 2.42
CA ASP A 86 -8.44 0.58 2.59
C ASP A 86 -8.65 1.32 1.26
N VAL A 87 -9.88 1.81 1.07
CA VAL A 87 -10.29 2.61 -0.08
C VAL A 87 -10.55 4.04 0.36
N PHE A 88 -9.90 5.02 -0.28
CA PHE A 88 -9.97 6.43 0.09
C PHE A 88 -9.68 7.36 -1.11
N CYS A 89 -9.88 8.67 -0.93
CA CYS A 89 -9.51 9.69 -1.92
C CYS A 89 -7.99 9.84 -1.96
N GLY A 90 -7.33 9.42 -3.03
CA GLY A 90 -5.87 9.40 -3.09
C GLY A 90 -5.22 10.73 -3.46
N GLN A 91 -5.64 11.33 -4.58
CA GLN A 91 -5.10 12.59 -5.10
C GLN A 91 -6.18 13.67 -5.32
N ALA A 92 -7.35 13.49 -4.73
CA ALA A 92 -8.39 14.51 -4.82
C ALA A 92 -8.09 15.72 -3.92
N VAL A 93 -8.47 16.91 -4.39
CA VAL A 93 -8.35 18.18 -3.66
C VAL A 93 -9.01 18.13 -2.28
N CYS A 94 -10.11 17.39 -2.14
CA CYS A 94 -10.83 17.24 -0.86
C CYS A 94 -10.01 16.59 0.27
N CYS A 95 -8.95 15.86 -0.09
CA CYS A 95 -8.03 15.25 0.88
C CYS A 95 -6.64 15.88 0.83
N LEU A 96 -6.46 17.02 0.19
CA LEU A 96 -5.18 17.71 0.16
C LEU A 96 -4.95 18.44 1.48
N LYS A 97 -3.78 18.25 2.09
CA LYS A 97 -3.39 18.94 3.31
C LYS A 97 -2.00 19.55 3.18
N GLU A 98 -1.79 20.64 3.89
CA GLU A 98 -0.46 21.20 4.07
C GLU A 98 0.21 20.56 5.28
N GLU A 99 1.47 20.21 5.12
CA GLU A 99 2.29 19.65 6.17
C GLU A 99 3.61 20.40 6.26
N ALA A 100 3.86 20.98 7.44
CA ALA A 100 5.13 21.59 7.75
C ALA A 100 6.12 20.51 8.17
N VAL A 101 7.14 20.29 7.35
CA VAL A 101 8.26 19.40 7.70
C VAL A 101 9.36 20.23 8.36
N PRO A 102 9.89 19.83 9.53
CA PRO A 102 11.00 20.54 10.18
C PRO A 102 12.21 20.64 9.24
N GLY A 103 12.56 21.86 8.84
CA GLY A 103 13.69 22.13 7.93
C GLY A 103 13.29 22.63 6.54
N ASP A 104 12.03 22.51 6.14
CA ASP A 104 11.53 23.10 4.89
C ASP A 104 11.13 24.57 5.08
N ARG A 105 11.40 25.38 4.06
CA ARG A 105 11.04 26.81 4.07
C ARG A 105 9.53 27.05 3.89
N GLU A 106 8.86 26.15 3.18
CA GLU A 106 7.45 26.24 2.81
C GLU A 106 6.73 24.93 3.16
N PRO A 107 5.45 24.99 3.58
CA PRO A 107 4.67 23.79 3.85
C PRO A 107 4.45 22.98 2.57
N GLN A 108 4.63 21.67 2.67
CA GLN A 108 4.43 20.77 1.53
C GLN A 108 2.95 20.36 1.44
N ARG A 109 2.40 20.32 0.23
CA ARG A 109 1.05 19.80 -0.01
C ARG A 109 1.11 18.29 -0.16
N ILE A 110 0.32 17.57 0.64
CA ILE A 110 0.25 16.12 0.66
C ILE A 110 -1.17 15.63 0.39
N GLY A 111 -1.32 14.81 -0.65
CA GLY A 111 -2.57 14.13 -0.98
C GLY A 111 -2.97 13.05 0.02
N GLY A 112 -4.16 12.49 -0.15
CA GLY A 112 -4.66 11.41 0.72
C GLY A 112 -3.80 10.15 0.70
N SER A 113 -3.15 9.80 -0.42
CA SER A 113 -2.23 8.66 -0.49
C SER A 113 -0.95 8.87 0.28
N GLN A 114 -0.39 10.08 0.28
CA GLN A 114 0.74 10.46 1.13
C GLN A 114 0.36 10.34 2.61
N GLN A 115 -0.81 10.87 2.98
CA GLN A 115 -1.34 10.79 4.35
C GLN A 115 -1.54 9.34 4.79
N HIS A 116 -2.11 8.50 3.92
CA HIS A 116 -2.31 7.09 4.20
C HIS A 116 -0.99 6.34 4.32
N MET A 117 -0.04 6.56 3.42
CA MET A 117 1.30 5.96 3.48
C MET A 117 1.98 6.21 4.83
N ARG A 118 1.95 7.47 5.31
CA ARG A 118 2.51 7.87 6.62
C ARG A 118 1.89 7.13 7.81
N LYS A 119 0.64 6.68 7.68
CA LYS A 119 -0.07 5.89 8.70
C LYS A 119 0.17 4.39 8.55
N CYS A 120 0.03 3.86 7.34
CA CYS A 120 0.04 2.44 7.04
C CYS A 120 1.45 1.82 7.08
N GLN A 121 2.42 2.39 6.34
CA GLN A 121 3.76 1.80 6.15
C GLN A 121 4.91 2.81 6.35
N LYS A 122 4.61 4.04 6.76
CA LYS A 122 5.53 5.17 6.98
C LYS A 122 6.14 5.75 5.70
N ASN A 123 6.83 4.95 4.91
CA ASN A 123 7.69 5.45 3.82
C ASN A 123 7.35 4.92 2.43
N ILE A 124 6.54 3.87 2.30
CA ILE A 124 6.23 3.20 1.04
C ILE A 124 4.72 3.03 0.87
N GLY A 125 4.21 3.27 -0.33
CA GLY A 125 2.82 3.09 -0.68
C GLY A 125 2.68 2.40 -2.02
N LEU A 126 1.70 1.50 -2.10
CA LEU A 126 1.34 0.80 -3.32
C LEU A 126 -0.18 0.83 -3.43
N PHE A 127 -0.68 1.58 -4.40
CA PHE A 127 -2.11 1.85 -4.55
C PHE A 127 -2.59 1.48 -5.94
N LEU A 128 -3.85 1.04 -6.06
CA LEU A 128 -4.55 0.95 -7.34
C LEU A 128 -5.56 2.09 -7.41
N ASN A 129 -5.41 2.97 -8.39
CA ASN A 129 -6.42 3.97 -8.72
C ASN A 129 -7.51 3.29 -9.54
N ILE A 130 -8.71 3.19 -8.98
CA ILE A 130 -9.84 2.46 -9.57
C ILE A 130 -10.41 3.25 -10.75
N ARG A 131 -10.42 4.59 -10.69
CA ARG A 131 -10.95 5.43 -11.77
C ARG A 131 -10.00 5.49 -12.98
N LYS A 132 -8.70 5.54 -12.72
CA LYS A 132 -7.66 5.66 -13.77
C LYS A 132 -7.14 4.30 -14.25
N CYS A 133 -7.55 3.19 -13.63
CA CYS A 133 -7.05 1.83 -13.90
C CYS A 133 -5.51 1.79 -13.95
N CYS A 134 -4.86 2.35 -12.94
CA CYS A 134 -3.39 2.41 -12.86
C CYS A 134 -2.89 2.14 -11.44
N ILE A 135 -1.67 1.61 -11.34
CA ILE A 135 -0.99 1.48 -10.06
C ILE A 135 -0.22 2.75 -9.78
N PHE A 136 -0.31 3.24 -8.56
CA PHE A 136 0.46 4.34 -8.03
C PHE A 136 1.46 3.82 -6.99
N TYR A 137 2.74 3.91 -7.35
CA TYR A 137 3.86 3.67 -6.46
C TYR A 137 4.24 4.95 -5.74
N LEU A 138 4.55 4.82 -4.47
CA LEU A 138 4.87 5.94 -3.62
C LEU A 138 6.04 5.59 -2.71
N PHE A 139 7.02 6.48 -2.64
CA PHE A 139 8.12 6.39 -1.70
C PHE A 139 8.51 7.77 -1.20
N ARG A 140 8.31 8.01 0.11
CA ARG A 140 8.51 9.32 0.74
C ARG A 140 7.70 10.42 0.04
N MET A 141 8.36 11.28 -0.74
CA MET A 141 7.73 12.37 -1.49
C MET A 141 7.74 12.13 -3.00
N SER A 142 8.28 10.99 -3.45
CA SER A 142 8.35 10.63 -4.86
C SER A 142 7.29 9.60 -5.20
N GLY A 143 6.72 9.69 -6.39
CA GLY A 143 5.72 8.76 -6.86
C GLY A 143 5.82 8.48 -8.35
N SER A 144 5.27 7.34 -8.79
CA SER A 144 5.19 6.98 -10.21
C SER A 144 3.98 6.09 -10.52
N TYR A 145 3.50 6.12 -11.76
CA TYR A 145 2.35 5.35 -12.24
C TYR A 145 2.84 4.20 -13.11
N SER A 146 2.13 3.09 -13.04
CA SER A 146 2.21 2.00 -14.02
C SER A 146 0.81 1.48 -14.36
N SER A 147 0.72 0.62 -15.36
CA SER A 147 -0.55 -0.02 -15.71
C SER A 147 -1.05 -0.94 -14.58
N ALA A 148 -2.38 -1.02 -14.42
CA ALA A 148 -2.98 -1.97 -13.52
C ALA A 148 -2.74 -3.42 -13.98
N PRO A 149 -2.77 -4.41 -13.05
CA PRO A 149 -2.66 -5.83 -13.38
C PRO A 149 -3.97 -6.38 -13.99
N TYR A 150 -4.74 -5.53 -14.66
CA TYR A 150 -6.02 -5.84 -15.27
C TYR A 150 -5.87 -5.73 -16.79
N ILE A 151 -6.34 -6.77 -17.49
CA ILE A 151 -6.27 -6.87 -18.94
C ILE A 151 -7.61 -7.28 -19.51
N ASP A 152 -7.89 -6.88 -20.73
CA ASP A 152 -9.04 -7.37 -21.47
C ASP A 152 -8.79 -8.79 -22.04
N LYS A 153 -9.78 -9.31 -22.75
CA LYS A 153 -9.71 -10.61 -23.44
C LYS A 153 -8.63 -10.70 -24.52
N TYR A 154 -8.08 -9.57 -24.97
CA TYR A 154 -7.01 -9.48 -25.97
C TYR A 154 -5.63 -9.28 -25.34
N GLY A 155 -5.54 -9.13 -24.01
CA GLY A 155 -4.29 -8.93 -23.28
C GLY A 155 -3.85 -7.47 -23.18
N GLU A 156 -4.71 -6.53 -23.57
CA GLU A 156 -4.45 -5.09 -23.54
C GLU A 156 -4.84 -4.49 -22.18
N THR A 157 -4.12 -3.46 -21.74
CA THR A 157 -4.47 -2.67 -20.55
C THR A 157 -5.26 -1.43 -20.95
N ASP A 158 -6.28 -1.06 -20.18
CA ASP A 158 -7.12 0.11 -20.48
C ASP A 158 -6.91 1.25 -19.48
N LEU A 159 -5.86 2.04 -19.70
CA LEU A 159 -5.53 3.18 -18.84
C LEU A 159 -6.61 4.26 -18.94
N GLY A 160 -7.24 4.58 -17.81
CA GLY A 160 -8.37 5.50 -17.76
C GLY A 160 -9.69 4.95 -18.28
N LEU A 161 -9.81 3.62 -18.46
CA LEU A 161 -11.06 2.93 -18.84
C LEU A 161 -11.71 3.51 -20.11
N ARG A 162 -10.91 3.88 -21.11
CA ARG A 162 -11.38 4.58 -22.32
C ARG A 162 -12.07 3.65 -23.31
N HIS A 163 -11.71 2.38 -23.32
CA HIS A 163 -12.21 1.42 -24.29
C HIS A 163 -13.53 0.78 -23.86
N GLY A 164 -13.89 0.90 -22.57
CA GLY A 164 -15.14 0.36 -22.02
C GLY A 164 -15.23 -1.17 -22.07
N ARG A 165 -14.08 -1.85 -22.26
CA ARG A 165 -14.01 -3.32 -22.29
C ARG A 165 -13.95 -3.85 -20.87
N GLN A 166 -14.54 -5.02 -20.65
CA GLN A 166 -14.41 -5.71 -19.38
C GLN A 166 -12.96 -6.14 -19.15
N LEU A 167 -12.43 -5.82 -17.97
CA LEU A 167 -11.07 -6.14 -17.58
C LEU A 167 -11.05 -7.22 -16.49
N PHE A 168 -10.09 -8.12 -16.60
CA PHE A 168 -9.87 -9.24 -15.69
C PHE A 168 -8.49 -9.16 -15.05
N LEU A 169 -8.42 -9.54 -13.77
CA LEU A 169 -7.17 -9.60 -13.02
C LEU A 169 -6.25 -10.66 -13.63
N SER A 170 -5.06 -10.24 -14.04
CA SER A 170 -3.97 -11.13 -14.43
C SER A 170 -3.11 -11.42 -13.21
N GLN A 171 -3.30 -12.60 -12.60
CA GLN A 171 -2.52 -13.03 -11.44
C GLN A 171 -1.01 -12.97 -11.72
N ARG A 172 -0.58 -13.39 -12.92
CA ARG A 172 0.82 -13.33 -13.35
C ARG A 172 1.38 -11.90 -13.30
N ARG A 173 0.63 -10.90 -13.76
CA ARG A 173 1.07 -9.49 -13.72
C ARG A 173 1.07 -8.97 -12.29
N TYR A 174 0.06 -9.32 -11.51
CA TYR A 174 -0.02 -8.96 -10.10
C TYR A 174 1.22 -9.46 -9.33
N ASP A 175 1.55 -10.74 -9.48
CA ASP A 175 2.67 -11.35 -8.76
C ASP A 175 4.03 -10.81 -9.25
N SER A 176 4.23 -10.73 -10.57
CA SER A 176 5.52 -10.32 -11.15
C SER A 176 5.79 -8.83 -11.05
N MET A 177 4.80 -7.96 -11.26
CA MET A 177 4.99 -6.52 -11.31
C MET A 177 4.79 -5.86 -9.94
N LEU A 178 3.85 -6.35 -9.14
CA LEU A 178 3.48 -5.69 -7.87
C LEU A 178 4.11 -6.41 -6.69
N ARG A 179 3.77 -7.69 -6.50
CA ARG A 179 4.23 -8.47 -5.33
C ARG A 179 5.75 -8.60 -5.32
N ASN A 180 6.35 -9.01 -6.43
CA ASN A 180 7.81 -9.15 -6.51
C ASN A 180 8.53 -7.82 -6.28
N THR A 181 8.09 -6.73 -6.93
CA THR A 181 8.68 -5.39 -6.75
C THR A 181 8.57 -4.91 -5.31
N PHE A 182 7.47 -5.20 -4.62
CA PHE A 182 7.31 -4.86 -3.20
C PHE A 182 8.23 -5.71 -2.31
N LEU A 183 8.18 -7.04 -2.45
CA LEU A 183 8.96 -7.98 -1.63
C LEU A 183 10.47 -7.86 -1.85
N SER A 184 10.90 -7.45 -3.04
CA SER A 184 12.31 -7.21 -3.36
C SER A 184 12.80 -5.82 -2.98
N HIS A 185 11.99 -5.02 -2.25
CA HIS A 185 12.25 -3.60 -1.96
C HIS A 185 12.55 -2.75 -3.21
N GLY A 186 12.01 -3.11 -4.37
CA GLY A 186 12.28 -2.50 -5.66
C GLY A 186 11.49 -1.23 -5.96
N VAL A 187 10.51 -0.85 -5.12
CA VAL A 187 9.65 0.32 -5.35
C VAL A 187 10.42 1.64 -5.53
N PRO A 188 11.40 2.00 -4.67
CA PRO A 188 12.19 3.22 -4.88
C PRO A 188 12.94 3.20 -6.22
N SER A 189 13.59 2.07 -6.54
CA SER A 189 14.31 1.91 -7.82
C SER A 189 13.38 1.95 -9.02
N PHE A 190 12.15 1.41 -8.91
CA PHE A 190 11.14 1.51 -9.94
C PHE A 190 10.78 2.98 -10.20
N ILE A 191 10.46 3.73 -9.13
CA ILE A 191 10.11 5.15 -9.22
C ILE A 191 11.25 5.95 -9.85
N SER A 192 12.50 5.81 -9.36
CA SER A 192 13.65 6.53 -9.90
C SER A 192 13.85 6.28 -11.40
N ARG A 193 13.86 5.02 -11.84
CA ARG A 193 14.01 4.69 -13.27
C ARG A 193 12.89 5.26 -14.13
N LYS A 194 11.67 5.25 -13.62
CA LYS A 194 10.50 5.80 -14.33
C LYS A 194 10.61 7.32 -14.46
N LEU A 195 11.03 8.01 -13.40
CA LEU A 195 11.25 9.46 -13.41
C LEU A 195 12.43 9.86 -14.30
N GLU A 196 13.50 9.07 -14.33
CA GLU A 196 14.64 9.28 -15.23
C GLU A 196 14.27 9.06 -16.71
N ALA A 197 13.43 8.07 -17.00
CA ALA A 197 12.95 7.78 -18.34
C ALA A 197 11.92 8.81 -18.84
N GLU A 198 11.11 9.36 -17.94
CA GLU A 198 10.21 10.49 -18.20
C GLU A 198 11.01 11.80 -18.21
N ILE A 199 11.79 12.05 -19.28
CA ILE A 199 12.50 13.32 -19.48
C ILE A 199 11.47 14.47 -19.51
N ASN A 200 11.31 15.12 -18.36
CA ASN A 200 10.59 16.35 -18.05
C ASN A 200 9.25 16.57 -18.77
N ASN A 201 8.14 16.19 -18.11
CA ASN A 201 6.83 16.81 -18.39
C ASN A 201 5.87 16.78 -17.17
N GLY A 202 6.36 17.21 -16.00
CA GLY A 202 5.55 17.84 -14.94
C GLY A 202 4.29 17.12 -14.41
N GLY A 203 4.09 15.82 -14.66
CA GLY A 203 2.85 15.11 -14.36
C GLY A 203 2.64 14.72 -12.88
N TRP A 204 3.66 14.91 -12.03
CA TRP A 204 3.65 14.51 -10.63
C TRP A 204 3.66 15.67 -9.64
N GLU A 205 4.26 16.80 -10.01
CA GLU A 205 4.40 17.97 -9.15
C GLU A 205 3.12 18.82 -9.07
N THR A 206 2.07 18.45 -9.81
CA THR A 206 0.81 19.22 -9.87
C THR A 206 -0.38 18.56 -9.15
N ILE A 207 -0.15 17.91 -8.00
CA ILE A 207 -1.19 17.71 -6.96
C ILE A 207 -0.61 17.88 -5.56
#